data_AF-A0A022RVZ8-F1
#
_entry.id   AF-A0A022RVZ8-F1
#
_cell.length_a   1.000
_cell.length_b   1.000
_cell.length_c   1.000
_cell.angle_alpha   90.00
_cell.angle_beta   90.00
_cell.angle_gamma   90.00
#
_symmetry.space_group_name_H-M   'P 1'
#
loop_
_entity.id
_entity.type
_entity.pdbx_description
1 polymer ?
#
loop_
_entity_poly.entity_id
_entity_poly.type
_entity_poly.pdbx_seq_one_letter_code
_entity_poly.pdbx_strand_id
1 'polypeptide(L)'
;MAVLAFVLIFAIATATATATASPAYTSTTDPKELAAAAAAARALVNASSWGVVSSINYLEKSSPFGNALSYSDGGSGTPYFYLTLLDMATANFSRADARSSLSLSEYALGTCGTLDPQEPTCVKVTLSGVLKKLDQESEEGKFANATLFERHPRFKFLPPVAKFQLYKLEIKSVFVLNGYGEPKFPSVKMYRKIKLVE
;
A
#
# COMPACT_ATOMS: atom_id res chain seq x y z
N MET A 1 -70.46 29.68 7.69
CA MET A 1 -69.71 28.63 6.97
C MET A 1 -68.26 28.74 7.42
N ALA A 2 -67.81 27.86 8.32
CA ALA A 2 -66.42 27.83 8.79
C ALA A 2 -65.72 26.64 8.13
N VAL A 3 -64.65 26.90 7.38
CA VAL A 3 -63.85 25.87 6.71
C VAL A 3 -62.73 25.46 7.66
N LEU A 4 -62.80 24.24 8.19
CA LEU A 4 -61.74 23.62 8.98
C LEU A 4 -60.59 23.22 8.05
N ALA A 5 -59.42 23.84 8.20
CA ALA A 5 -58.20 23.41 7.52
C ALA A 5 -57.53 22.29 8.33
N PHE A 6 -57.51 21.07 7.79
CA PHE A 6 -56.81 19.93 8.36
C PHE A 6 -55.34 19.98 7.91
N VAL A 7 -54.43 20.35 8.81
CA VAL A 7 -52.98 20.31 8.55
C VAL A 7 -52.48 18.89 8.86
N LEU A 8 -52.12 18.13 7.82
CA LEU A 8 -51.48 16.82 7.96
C LEU A 8 -50.00 17.03 8.34
N ILE A 9 -49.63 16.71 9.58
CA ILE A 9 -48.24 16.68 10.03
C ILE A 9 -47.64 15.33 9.62
N PHE A 10 -46.80 15.32 8.59
CA PHE A 10 -45.97 14.16 8.26
C PHE A 10 -44.79 14.09 9.25
N ALA A 11 -44.85 13.16 10.20
CA ALA A 11 -43.72 12.82 11.04
C ALA A 11 -42.69 12.02 10.21
N ILE A 12 -41.57 12.65 9.85
CA ILE A 12 -40.44 11.97 9.22
C ILE A 12 -39.69 11.24 10.34
N ALA A 13 -39.87 9.91 10.42
CA ALA A 13 -39.06 9.07 11.30
C ALA A 13 -37.65 8.96 10.69
N THR A 14 -36.69 9.66 11.27
CA THR A 14 -35.27 9.48 10.96
C THR A 14 -34.81 8.15 11.57
N ALA A 15 -34.73 7.10 10.74
CA ALA A 15 -34.09 5.86 11.13
C ALA A 15 -32.59 6.13 11.30
N THR A 16 -32.13 6.29 12.54
CA THR A 16 -30.71 6.30 12.86
C THR A 16 -30.20 4.87 12.72
N ALA A 17 -29.50 4.59 11.62
CA ALA A 17 -28.77 3.34 11.46
C ALA A 17 -27.68 3.31 12.55
N THR A 18 -27.88 2.47 13.57
CA THR A 18 -26.84 2.16 14.55
C THR A 18 -25.76 1.36 13.83
N ALA A 19 -24.59 1.97 13.64
CA ALA A 19 -23.41 1.26 13.17
C ALA A 19 -23.09 0.17 14.20
N THR A 20 -23.40 -1.09 13.87
CA THR A 20 -22.93 -2.23 14.63
C THR A 20 -21.41 -2.21 14.59
N ALA A 21 -20.77 -2.11 15.75
CA ALA A 21 -19.32 -2.20 15.84
C ALA A 21 -18.89 -3.52 15.20
N SER A 22 -18.13 -3.44 14.10
CA SER A 22 -17.53 -4.64 13.52
C SER A 22 -16.69 -5.34 14.58
N PRO A 23 -16.69 -6.69 14.62
CA PRO A 23 -15.80 -7.42 15.51
C PRO A 23 -14.37 -6.90 15.27
N ALA A 24 -13.71 -6.49 16.36
CA ALA A 24 -12.33 -6.02 16.28
C ALA A 24 -11.48 -7.09 15.63
N TYR A 25 -10.73 -6.69 14.60
CA TYR A 25 -9.81 -7.58 13.89
C TYR A 25 -8.77 -8.12 14.88
N THR A 26 -8.80 -9.42 15.16
CA THR A 26 -7.83 -10.03 16.09
C THR A 26 -6.50 -10.26 15.36
N SER A 27 -5.40 -9.89 16.03
CA SER A 27 -4.04 -10.07 15.54
C SER A 27 -3.24 -10.77 16.63
N THR A 28 -2.41 -11.71 16.19
CA THR A 28 -1.44 -12.36 17.08
C THR A 28 -0.53 -11.31 17.71
N THR A 29 -0.16 -11.53 18.97
CA THR A 29 0.81 -10.72 19.70
C THR A 29 2.11 -11.49 20.00
N ASP A 30 2.22 -12.74 19.54
CA ASP A 30 3.41 -13.58 19.74
C ASP A 30 4.63 -12.94 19.02
N PRO A 31 5.68 -12.53 19.74
CA PRO A 31 6.87 -11.95 19.15
C PRO A 31 7.56 -12.84 18.11
N LYS A 32 7.52 -14.17 18.26
CA LYS A 32 8.13 -15.11 17.33
C LYS A 32 7.38 -15.15 16.00
N GLU A 33 6.06 -15.19 16.06
CA GLU A 33 5.21 -15.13 14.86
C GLU A 33 5.34 -13.78 14.15
N LEU A 34 5.38 -12.68 14.91
CA LEU A 34 5.58 -11.34 14.34
C LEU A 34 6.97 -11.19 13.69
N ALA A 35 8.02 -11.78 14.28
CA ALA A 35 9.35 -11.80 13.67
C ALA A 35 9.37 -12.60 12.37
N ALA A 36 8.74 -13.77 12.34
CA ALA A 36 8.60 -14.57 11.12
C ALA A 36 7.80 -13.84 10.03
N ALA A 37 6.71 -13.16 10.42
CA ALA A 37 5.92 -12.33 9.50
C ALA A 37 6.74 -11.17 8.93
N ALA A 38 7.52 -10.49 9.76
CA ALA A 38 8.42 -9.42 9.32
C ALA A 38 9.46 -9.93 8.32
N ALA A 39 10.02 -11.13 8.55
CA ALA A 39 10.98 -11.75 7.65
C ALA A 39 10.34 -12.11 6.29
N ALA A 40 9.16 -12.75 6.31
CA ALA A 40 8.40 -13.06 5.10
C ALA A 40 8.04 -11.79 4.31
N ALA A 41 7.62 -10.73 5.02
CA ALA A 41 7.33 -9.45 4.38
C ALA A 41 8.54 -8.85 3.69
N ARG A 42 9.70 -8.88 4.33
CA ARG A 42 10.95 -8.35 3.76
C ARG A 42 11.43 -9.15 2.56
N ALA A 43 11.32 -10.48 2.61
CA ALA A 43 11.64 -11.33 1.49
C ALA A 43 10.75 -11.01 0.27
N LEU A 44 9.42 -10.95 0.47
CA LEU A 44 8.48 -10.66 -0.62
C LEU A 44 8.68 -9.25 -1.20
N VAL A 45 8.89 -8.24 -0.34
CA VAL A 45 9.14 -6.85 -0.78
C VAL A 45 10.42 -6.75 -1.60
N ASN A 46 11.48 -7.47 -1.24
CA ASN A 46 12.72 -7.41 -1.99
C ASN A 46 12.68 -8.20 -3.31
N ALA A 47 12.01 -9.37 -3.31
CA ALA A 47 11.88 -10.23 -4.47
C ALA A 47 10.95 -9.64 -5.54
N SER A 48 9.95 -8.84 -5.15
CA SER A 48 9.01 -8.23 -6.09
C SER A 48 9.61 -6.99 -6.77
N SER A 49 9.25 -6.75 -8.03
CA SER A 49 9.68 -5.59 -8.83
C SER A 49 8.55 -4.59 -9.09
N TRP A 50 7.31 -4.95 -8.78
CA TRP A 50 6.12 -4.14 -8.96
C TRP A 50 5.05 -4.55 -7.94
N GLY A 51 4.02 -3.72 -7.79
CA GLY A 51 2.86 -4.02 -6.97
C GLY A 51 1.71 -3.06 -7.21
N VAL A 52 0.62 -3.22 -6.46
CA VAL A 52 -0.53 -2.31 -6.55
C VAL A 52 -0.40 -1.23 -5.47
N VAL A 53 -0.29 0.02 -5.90
CA VAL A 53 -0.36 1.18 -5.02
C VAL A 53 -1.79 1.68 -4.96
N SER A 54 -2.36 1.65 -3.77
CA SER A 54 -3.67 2.23 -3.48
C SER A 54 -3.51 3.65 -2.92
N SER A 55 -4.26 4.59 -3.48
CA SER A 55 -4.27 6.02 -3.15
C SER A 55 -5.70 6.53 -3.04
N ILE A 56 -5.88 7.81 -2.65
CA ILE A 56 -7.18 8.45 -2.55
C ILE A 56 -7.39 9.32 -3.79
N ASN A 57 -8.42 9.02 -4.58
CA ASN A 57 -8.77 9.79 -5.76
C ASN A 57 -9.28 11.18 -5.35
N TYR A 58 -8.54 12.22 -5.72
CA TYR A 58 -8.92 13.60 -5.42
C TYR A 58 -10.01 14.15 -6.36
N LEU A 59 -10.22 13.54 -7.53
CA LEU A 59 -11.25 13.94 -8.49
C LEU A 59 -12.63 13.41 -8.11
N GLU A 60 -12.69 12.25 -7.44
CA GLU A 60 -13.94 11.56 -7.10
C GLU A 60 -14.08 11.35 -5.60
N LYS A 61 -14.38 12.42 -4.85
CA LYS A 61 -14.89 12.38 -3.46
C LYS A 61 -14.22 11.34 -2.55
N SER A 62 -12.89 11.21 -2.62
CA SER A 62 -12.08 10.29 -1.80
C SER A 62 -12.25 8.79 -2.06
N SER A 63 -12.65 8.38 -3.28
CA SER A 63 -12.69 6.96 -3.67
C SER A 63 -11.29 6.32 -3.64
N PRO A 64 -11.15 5.05 -3.22
CA PRO A 64 -9.88 4.34 -3.32
C PRO A 64 -9.51 4.12 -4.79
N PHE A 65 -8.24 4.33 -5.13
CA PHE A 65 -7.70 4.17 -6.48
C PHE A 65 -6.46 3.30 -6.45
N GLY A 66 -6.52 2.12 -7.07
CA GLY A 66 -5.40 1.20 -7.21
C GLY A 66 -4.72 1.36 -8.57
N ASN A 67 -3.38 1.41 -8.59
CA ASN A 67 -2.59 1.42 -9.83
C ASN A 67 -1.37 0.50 -9.72
N ALA A 68 -1.00 -0.15 -10.81
CA ALA A 68 0.17 -1.03 -10.86
C ALA A 68 1.44 -0.19 -11.07
N LEU A 69 2.32 -0.15 -10.06
CA LEU A 69 3.56 0.63 -10.10
C LEU A 69 4.78 -0.25 -9.89
N SER A 70 5.82 0.02 -10.68
CA SER A 70 7.14 -0.60 -10.52
C SER A 70 7.92 0.08 -9.39
N TYR A 71 8.68 -0.70 -8.63
CA TYR A 71 9.47 -0.20 -7.52
C TYR A 71 10.76 -1.02 -7.35
N SER A 72 11.68 -0.53 -6.52
CA SER A 72 12.77 -1.31 -5.95
C SER A 72 12.94 -0.93 -4.49
N ASP A 73 13.33 -1.87 -3.63
CA ASP A 73 13.70 -1.58 -2.25
C ASP A 73 15.22 -1.55 -2.02
N GLY A 74 16.02 -1.97 -3.01
CA GLY A 74 17.48 -2.09 -2.90
C GLY A 74 17.94 -2.93 -1.70
N GLY A 75 17.12 -3.88 -1.25
CA GLY A 75 17.37 -4.68 -0.03
C GLY A 75 17.16 -3.92 1.28
N SER A 76 16.90 -2.61 1.24
CA SER A 76 16.68 -1.77 2.42
C SER A 76 15.32 -2.01 3.10
N GLY A 77 14.37 -2.63 2.39
CA GLY A 77 12.97 -2.71 2.80
C GLY A 77 12.17 -1.43 2.60
N THR A 78 12.74 -0.34 2.08
CA THR A 78 11.97 0.88 1.75
C THR A 78 11.62 0.87 0.26
N PRO A 79 10.35 0.79 -0.14
CA PRO A 79 9.99 0.87 -1.55
C PRO A 79 10.26 2.28 -2.11
N TYR A 80 11.13 2.35 -3.11
CA TYR A 80 11.41 3.52 -3.93
C TYR A 80 10.73 3.37 -5.29
N PHE A 81 10.26 4.48 -5.86
CA PHE A 81 9.53 4.53 -7.12
C PHE A 81 10.09 5.63 -8.01
N TYR A 82 9.97 5.46 -9.33
CA TYR A 82 10.29 6.47 -10.33
C TYR A 82 9.02 6.81 -11.11
N LEU A 83 8.39 7.94 -10.82
CA LEU A 83 7.01 8.21 -11.19
C LEU A 83 6.83 9.57 -11.85
N THR A 84 5.79 9.70 -12.66
CA THR A 84 5.42 10.94 -13.35
C THR A 84 4.09 11.48 -12.85
N LEU A 85 3.97 12.80 -12.72
CA LEU A 85 2.71 13.48 -12.40
C LEU A 85 1.63 13.38 -13.50
N LEU A 86 1.98 12.80 -14.66
CA LEU A 86 1.03 12.44 -15.73
C LEU A 86 0.21 11.18 -15.36
N ASP A 87 0.72 10.35 -14.45
CA ASP A 87 -0.01 9.22 -13.90
C ASP A 87 -0.93 9.70 -12.76
N MET A 88 -2.21 9.33 -12.83
CA MET A 88 -3.22 9.74 -11.86
C MET A 88 -2.92 9.27 -10.43
N ALA A 89 -2.37 8.07 -10.25
CA ALA A 89 -1.96 7.60 -8.92
C ALA A 89 -0.91 8.55 -8.33
N THR A 90 0.04 9.00 -9.16
CA THR A 90 1.08 9.94 -8.73
C THR A 90 0.52 11.32 -8.41
N ALA A 91 -0.44 11.79 -9.21
CA ALA A 91 -1.15 13.03 -8.93
C ALA A 91 -1.91 12.98 -7.59
N ASN A 92 -2.57 11.86 -7.28
CA ASN A 92 -3.33 11.68 -6.04
C ASN A 92 -2.46 11.94 -4.79
N PHE A 93 -1.33 11.24 -4.66
CA PHE A 93 -0.48 11.37 -3.46
C PHE A 93 0.47 12.57 -3.49
N SER A 94 0.75 13.14 -4.65
CA SER A 94 1.65 14.31 -4.75
C SER A 94 0.94 15.65 -4.57
N ARG A 95 -0.36 15.74 -4.88
CA ARG A 95 -1.09 17.01 -4.91
C ARG A 95 -2.22 17.12 -3.90
N ALA A 96 -2.73 16.00 -3.40
CA ALA A 96 -3.92 16.00 -2.54
C ALA A 96 -3.67 15.26 -1.23
N ASP A 97 -3.59 13.93 -1.27
CA ASP A 97 -3.50 13.09 -0.06
C ASP A 97 -2.41 12.05 -0.21
N ALA A 98 -1.31 12.27 0.51
CA ALA A 98 -0.14 11.41 0.46
C ALA A 98 -0.36 10.00 1.05
N ARG A 99 -1.50 9.73 1.71
CA ARG A 99 -1.81 8.40 2.26
C ARG A 99 -1.88 7.40 1.13
N SER A 100 -1.09 6.34 1.26
CA SER A 100 -1.03 5.29 0.26
C SER A 100 -0.63 3.96 0.88
N SER A 101 -0.95 2.88 0.19
CA SER A 101 -0.44 1.54 0.52
C SER A 101 0.09 0.82 -0.70
N LEU A 102 1.11 0.00 -0.52
CA LEU A 102 1.63 -0.93 -1.53
C LEU A 102 1.20 -2.35 -1.15
N SER A 103 0.49 -3.02 -2.05
CA SER A 103 0.07 -4.42 -1.88
C SER A 103 0.83 -5.34 -2.81
N LEU A 104 1.30 -6.45 -2.27
CA LEU A 104 2.11 -7.47 -2.93
C LEU A 104 1.52 -8.85 -2.68
N SER A 105 1.66 -9.73 -3.66
CA SER A 105 1.31 -11.15 -3.56
C SER A 105 2.49 -11.97 -4.05
N GLU A 106 2.90 -12.95 -3.25
CA GLU A 106 3.92 -13.93 -3.63
C GLU A 106 3.51 -14.72 -4.89
N TYR A 107 2.21 -14.84 -5.16
CA TYR A 107 1.70 -15.48 -6.37
C TYR A 107 2.28 -14.86 -7.64
N ALA A 108 2.51 -13.53 -7.63
CA ALA A 108 3.10 -12.81 -8.77
C ALA A 108 4.55 -13.22 -9.07
N LEU A 109 5.24 -13.88 -8.13
CA LEU A 109 6.58 -14.44 -8.31
C LEU A 109 6.57 -15.85 -8.91
N GLY A 110 5.40 -16.49 -8.99
CA GLY A 110 5.26 -17.88 -9.45
C GLY A 110 5.77 -18.94 -8.47
N THR A 111 6.08 -18.55 -7.22
CA THR A 111 6.61 -19.47 -6.19
C THR A 111 5.54 -20.22 -5.41
N CYS A 112 4.25 -19.86 -5.57
CA CYS A 112 3.13 -20.50 -4.88
C CYS A 112 2.64 -21.82 -5.52
N GLY A 113 3.32 -22.34 -6.54
CA GLY A 113 2.99 -23.62 -7.18
C GLY A 113 1.60 -23.61 -7.83
N THR A 114 0.74 -24.57 -7.46
CA THR A 114 -0.64 -24.70 -7.97
C THR A 114 -1.69 -24.07 -7.06
N LEU A 115 -1.27 -23.35 -6.01
CA LEU A 115 -2.20 -22.72 -5.07
C LEU A 115 -2.92 -21.55 -5.75
N ASP A 116 -4.17 -21.29 -5.34
CA ASP A 116 -4.90 -20.11 -5.80
C ASP A 116 -4.27 -18.81 -5.24
N PRO A 117 -4.32 -17.66 -5.94
CA PRO A 117 -3.84 -16.37 -5.39
C PRO A 117 -4.50 -15.96 -4.06
N GLN A 118 -5.67 -16.50 -3.73
CA GLN A 118 -6.35 -16.28 -2.46
C GLN A 118 -5.82 -17.16 -1.32
N GLU A 119 -5.10 -18.22 -1.61
CA GLU A 119 -4.58 -19.15 -0.61
C GLU A 119 -3.68 -18.42 0.41
N PRO A 120 -4.02 -18.37 1.72
CA PRO A 120 -3.29 -17.60 2.71
C PRO A 120 -1.87 -18.09 2.98
N THR A 121 -1.50 -19.34 2.65
CA THR A 121 -0.10 -19.78 2.74
C THR A 121 0.79 -19.17 1.66
N CYS A 122 0.21 -18.65 0.57
CA CYS A 122 0.90 -17.83 -0.42
C CYS A 122 0.96 -16.39 0.11
N VAL A 123 2.16 -15.91 0.45
CA VAL A 123 2.33 -14.72 1.29
C VAL A 123 1.77 -13.47 0.62
N LYS A 124 1.03 -12.67 1.40
CA LYS A 124 0.53 -11.36 0.99
C LYS A 124 0.99 -10.30 1.97
N VAL A 125 1.43 -9.17 1.42
CA VAL A 125 1.94 -8.05 2.21
C VAL A 125 1.24 -6.78 1.77
N THR A 126 0.82 -5.97 2.74
CA THR A 126 0.42 -4.59 2.50
C THR A 126 1.25 -3.66 3.38
N LEU A 127 2.01 -2.77 2.75
CA LEU A 127 2.74 -1.70 3.40
C LEU A 127 1.90 -0.43 3.33
N SER A 128 1.38 0.05 4.45
CA SER A 128 0.57 1.27 4.51
C SER A 128 1.38 2.42 5.08
N GLY A 129 1.27 3.61 4.49
CA GLY A 129 2.12 4.73 4.84
C GLY A 129 1.77 6.02 4.11
N VAL A 130 2.81 6.78 3.77
CA VAL A 130 2.67 7.95 2.91
C VAL A 130 3.72 7.93 1.80
N LEU A 131 3.30 8.20 0.57
CA LEU A 131 4.23 8.38 -0.55
C LEU A 131 4.73 9.82 -0.56
N LYS A 132 6.05 9.98 -0.53
CA LYS A 132 6.69 11.30 -0.57
C LYS A 132 7.69 11.39 -1.68
N LYS A 133 7.75 12.57 -2.30
CA LYS A 133 8.81 12.90 -3.24
C LYS A 133 10.16 12.88 -2.51
N LEU A 134 11.15 12.27 -3.14
CA LEU A 134 12.52 12.18 -2.65
C LEU A 134 13.40 13.18 -3.40
N ASP A 135 14.29 13.84 -2.67
CA ASP A 135 15.31 14.69 -3.27
C ASP A 135 16.32 13.81 -4.03
N GLN A 136 16.42 14.03 -5.34
CA GLN A 136 17.28 13.22 -6.23
C GLN A 136 18.77 13.43 -5.97
N GLU A 137 19.15 14.60 -5.44
CA GLU A 137 20.54 14.96 -5.18
C GLU A 137 21.04 14.47 -3.80
N SER A 138 20.11 14.05 -2.94
CA SER A 138 20.45 13.46 -1.63
C SER A 138 21.10 12.09 -1.78
N GLU A 139 21.85 11.66 -0.77
CA GLU A 139 22.45 10.32 -0.76
C GLU A 139 21.41 9.19 -0.84
N GLU A 140 20.25 9.35 -0.18
CA GLU A 140 19.12 8.42 -0.33
C GLU A 140 18.54 8.45 -1.75
N GLY A 141 18.47 9.63 -2.37
CA GLY A 141 18.03 9.81 -3.76
C GLY A 141 18.92 9.09 -4.76
N LYS A 142 20.24 9.22 -4.63
CA LYS A 142 21.22 8.52 -5.46
C LYS A 142 21.11 7.01 -5.31
N PHE A 143 20.99 6.52 -4.07
CA PHE A 143 20.77 5.10 -3.78
C PHE A 143 19.47 4.59 -4.42
N ALA A 144 18.36 5.29 -4.19
CA ALA A 144 17.06 4.95 -4.75
C ALA A 144 17.09 4.89 -6.28
N ASN A 145 17.71 5.88 -6.93
CA ASN A 145 17.85 5.92 -8.38
C ASN A 145 18.67 4.74 -8.92
N ALA A 146 19.81 4.45 -8.28
CA ALA A 146 20.68 3.35 -8.67
C ALA A 146 19.94 2.00 -8.60
N THR A 147 19.30 1.70 -7.46
CA THR A 147 18.58 0.42 -7.31
C THR A 147 17.36 0.32 -8.22
N LEU A 148 16.65 1.42 -8.46
CA LEU A 148 15.53 1.44 -9.41
C LEU A 148 16.00 1.13 -10.82
N PHE A 149 17.13 1.70 -11.26
CA PHE A 149 17.64 1.52 -12.62
C PHE A 149 18.36 0.19 -12.82
N GLU A 150 18.84 -0.41 -11.74
CA GLU A 150 19.31 -1.80 -11.73
C GLU A 150 18.13 -2.76 -11.88
N ARG A 151 17.08 -2.61 -11.05
CA ARG A 151 15.89 -3.45 -11.08
C ARG A 151 15.07 -3.28 -12.36
N HIS A 152 15.01 -2.05 -12.88
CA HIS A 152 14.23 -1.65 -14.06
C HIS A 152 15.10 -0.91 -15.08
N PRO A 153 15.94 -1.63 -15.87
CA PRO A 153 16.87 -0.99 -16.80
C PRO A 153 16.21 -0.07 -17.82
N ARG A 154 14.93 -0.32 -18.15
CA ARG A 154 14.15 0.49 -19.10
C ARG A 154 13.94 1.93 -18.63
N PHE A 155 14.03 2.20 -17.33
CA PHE A 155 13.85 3.54 -16.75
C PHE A 155 14.88 4.55 -17.24
N LYS A 156 16.10 4.09 -17.57
CA LYS A 156 17.18 4.93 -18.15
C LYS A 156 16.81 5.56 -19.50
N PHE A 157 15.83 4.98 -20.19
CA PHE A 157 15.45 5.35 -21.56
C PHE A 157 14.02 5.88 -21.62
N LEU A 158 13.41 6.26 -20.49
CA LEU A 158 12.10 6.89 -20.47
C LEU A 158 12.19 8.30 -21.08
N PRO A 159 11.15 8.73 -21.81
CA PRO A 159 11.23 9.98 -22.55
C PRO A 159 11.28 11.18 -21.58
N PRO A 160 12.19 12.16 -21.78
CA PRO A 160 12.35 13.30 -20.87
C PRO A 160 11.07 14.12 -20.64
N VAL A 161 10.19 14.18 -21.65
CA VAL A 161 8.90 14.90 -21.58
C VAL A 161 8.00 14.40 -20.44
N ALA A 162 8.18 13.15 -20.00
CA ALA A 162 7.40 12.57 -18.93
C ALA A 162 7.83 13.03 -17.52
N LYS A 163 8.96 13.75 -17.37
CA LYS A 163 9.39 14.38 -16.11
C LYS A 163 9.30 13.47 -14.89
N PHE A 164 9.86 12.26 -14.99
CA PHE A 164 9.87 11.30 -13.90
C PHE A 164 10.69 11.80 -12.70
N GLN A 165 10.22 11.51 -11.49
CA GLN A 165 10.78 11.93 -10.21
C GLN A 165 10.83 10.74 -9.25
N LEU A 166 11.73 10.82 -8.26
CA LEU A 166 11.84 9.78 -7.24
C LEU A 166 10.81 9.98 -6.14
N TYR A 167 10.23 8.87 -5.69
CA TYR A 167 9.34 8.82 -4.54
C TYR A 167 9.74 7.67 -3.63
N LYS A 168 9.41 7.77 -2.34
CA LYS A 168 9.54 6.68 -1.38
C LYS A 168 8.25 6.48 -0.60
N LEU A 169 7.97 5.23 -0.25
CA LEU A 169 6.91 4.91 0.70
C LEU A 169 7.46 4.98 2.13
N GLU A 170 7.05 5.99 2.89
CA GLU A 170 7.29 6.04 4.33
C GLU A 170 6.29 5.13 5.05
N ILE A 171 6.73 3.91 5.34
CA ILE A 171 5.91 2.86 5.95
C ILE A 171 5.50 3.25 7.38
N LYS A 172 4.20 3.18 7.65
CA LYS A 172 3.58 3.37 8.97
C LYS A 172 3.03 2.08 9.56
N SER A 173 2.58 1.15 8.72
CA SER A 173 2.07 -0.16 9.13
C SER A 173 2.46 -1.24 8.12
N VAL A 174 2.66 -2.46 8.61
CA VAL A 174 2.96 -3.65 7.81
C VAL A 174 1.88 -4.67 8.14
N PHE A 175 1.14 -5.09 7.14
CA PHE A 175 0.18 -6.18 7.22
C PHE A 175 0.74 -7.40 6.48
N VAL A 176 0.62 -8.57 7.10
CA VAL A 176 1.08 -9.85 6.52
C VAL A 176 0.02 -10.92 6.72
N LEU A 177 -0.30 -11.62 5.63
CA LEU A 177 -1.04 -12.88 5.64
C LEU A 177 -0.13 -13.97 5.06
N ASN A 178 0.15 -15.00 5.86
CA ASN A 178 1.10 -16.07 5.53
C ASN A 178 0.70 -17.43 6.13
N GLY A 179 -0.60 -17.66 6.31
CA GLY A 179 -1.19 -18.90 6.81
C GLY A 179 -2.63 -18.70 7.27
N TYR A 180 -3.32 -19.80 7.58
CA TYR A 180 -4.74 -19.81 7.99
C TYR A 180 -5.01 -19.24 9.39
N GLY A 181 -3.97 -18.96 10.18
CA GLY A 181 -4.10 -18.35 11.49
C GLY A 181 -4.43 -16.85 11.42
N GLU A 182 -4.26 -16.17 12.55
CA GLU A 182 -4.52 -14.75 12.60
C GLU A 182 -3.61 -13.94 11.67
N PRO A 183 -4.15 -12.86 11.10
CA PRO A 183 -3.37 -11.86 10.38
C PRO A 183 -2.35 -11.20 11.30
N LYS A 184 -1.22 -10.77 10.72
CA LYS A 184 -0.05 -10.34 11.49
C LYS A 184 0.30 -8.90 11.15
N PHE A 185 0.56 -8.10 12.18
CA PHE A 185 1.02 -6.71 12.06
C PHE A 185 2.37 -6.50 12.74
N PRO A 186 3.48 -6.99 12.16
CA PRO A 186 4.79 -6.70 12.71
C PRO A 186 5.04 -5.19 12.73
N SER A 187 5.67 -4.70 13.80
CA SER A 187 6.06 -3.29 13.86
C SER A 187 7.01 -2.93 12.71
N VAL A 188 6.96 -1.68 12.24
CA VAL A 188 7.92 -1.17 11.25
C VAL A 188 9.36 -1.34 11.72
N LYS A 189 9.61 -1.25 13.03
CA LYS A 189 10.92 -1.51 13.63
C LYS A 189 11.37 -2.97 13.45
N MET A 190 10.49 -3.94 13.65
CA MET A 190 10.79 -5.36 13.39
C MET A 190 11.07 -5.59 11.91
N TYR A 191 10.19 -5.09 11.04
CA TYR A 191 10.35 -5.15 9.58
C TYR A 191 11.71 -4.61 9.11
N ARG A 192 12.11 -3.42 9.59
CA ARG A 192 13.40 -2.80 9.21
C ARG A 192 14.63 -3.51 9.77
N LYS A 193 14.50 -4.24 10.89
CA LYS A 193 15.62 -4.96 11.52
C LYS A 193 16.02 -6.21 10.77
N ILE A 194 15.13 -6.81 9.97
CA ILE A 194 15.46 -7.98 9.16
C ILE A 194 16.58 -7.60 8.20
N LYS A 195 17.63 -8.41 8.16
CA LYS A 195 18.65 -8.35 7.12
C LYS A 195 18.39 -9.51 6.17
N LEU A 196 18.33 -9.21 4.89
CA LEU A 196 18.27 -10.26 3.88
C LEU A 196 19.67 -10.90 3.84
N VAL A 197 19.71 -12.23 3.89
CA VAL A 197 20.95 -12.97 3.69
C VAL A 197 21.10 -13.09 2.18
N GLU A 198 22.22 -12.59 1.65
CA GLU A 198 22.60 -12.76 0.25
C GLU A 198 22.97 -14.21 -0.06
#